data_AF-A0A7V8V7K9-F1
#
_entry.id   AF-A0A7V8V7K9-F1
#
_cell.length_a   1.000
_cell.length_b   1.000
_cell.length_c   1.000
_cell.angle_alpha   90.00
_cell.angle_beta   90.00
_cell.angle_gamma   90.00
#
_symmetry.space_group_name_H-M   'P 1'
#
loop_
_entity.id
_entity.type
_entity.pdbx_description
1 polymer ?
#
loop_
_entity_poly.entity_id
_entity_poly.type
_entity_poly.pdbx_seq_one_letter_code
_entity_poly.pdbx_strand_id
1 'polypeptide(L)'
;MREEEAEIWNWYCSHRVREDQAESVRFELLKSTYRIDRDSQSDWYEIADLALSRLNLDVPLTIYQAQNAEGMNASLAYLPSEAHIILFGPITSKLSREELLSVFAHELSHLLLWQQWDGDFLIVDQILAALTIDRKAHPAHLESMRLLSLYNEIFCDRGSLFVTEDPNVVISSLVKISSGLDTVNAESYLKQAAEIFERETGPSQSLSHPESYVRARAVRLWHNQDVDAETKITEMIQGQPALNELDLLAQRTIEVKTRRMVDLLLVPKPTQPNASLRLSALKI
;
A
#
# COMPACT_ATOMS: atom_id res chain seq x y z
N MET A 1 -6.13 -14.17 -8.87
CA MET A 1 -7.48 -13.69 -8.52
C MET A 1 -8.45 -13.65 -9.69
N ARG A 2 -8.25 -12.85 -10.75
CA ARG A 2 -9.15 -12.88 -11.94
C ARG A 2 -9.41 -14.29 -12.50
N GLU A 3 -8.37 -15.11 -12.57
CA GLU A 3 -8.46 -16.49 -13.07
C GLU A 3 -8.89 -17.48 -11.99
N GLU A 4 -8.25 -17.41 -10.81
CA GLU A 4 -8.42 -18.40 -9.74
C GLU A 4 -9.69 -18.20 -8.87
N GLU A 5 -10.19 -16.95 -8.79
CA GLU A 5 -11.35 -16.53 -7.98
C GLU A 5 -12.41 -15.81 -8.84
N ALA A 6 -12.62 -16.29 -10.07
CA ALA A 6 -13.39 -15.60 -11.11
C ALA A 6 -14.84 -15.28 -10.71
N GLU A 7 -15.50 -16.15 -9.95
CA GLU A 7 -16.87 -15.91 -9.49
C GLU A 7 -16.95 -14.74 -8.50
N ILE A 8 -16.05 -14.72 -7.51
CA ILE A 8 -15.95 -13.64 -6.51
C ILE A 8 -15.57 -12.33 -7.21
N TRP A 9 -14.61 -12.39 -8.13
CA TRP A 9 -14.20 -11.25 -8.96
C TRP A 9 -15.39 -10.63 -9.70
N ASN A 10 -16.14 -11.44 -10.45
CA ASN A 10 -17.30 -10.96 -11.21
C ASN A 10 -18.39 -10.36 -10.32
N TRP A 11 -18.55 -10.88 -9.09
CA TRP A 11 -19.48 -10.32 -8.11
C TRP A 11 -19.09 -8.89 -7.69
N TYR A 12 -17.82 -8.66 -7.34
CA TYR A 12 -17.32 -7.32 -6.99
C TYR A 12 -17.31 -6.35 -8.19
N CYS A 13 -17.10 -6.84 -9.41
CA CYS A 13 -17.24 -6.01 -10.61
C CYS A 13 -18.69 -5.58 -10.90
N SER A 14 -19.69 -6.24 -10.32
CA SER A 14 -21.10 -5.96 -10.63
C SER A 14 -21.50 -4.54 -10.17
N HIS A 15 -22.19 -3.80 -11.05
CA HIS A 15 -22.59 -2.41 -10.80
C HIS A 15 -23.47 -2.25 -9.56
N ARG A 16 -24.40 -3.19 -9.34
CA ARG A 16 -25.34 -3.15 -8.21
C ARG A 16 -24.60 -3.16 -6.86
N VAL A 17 -23.60 -4.03 -6.71
CA VAL A 17 -22.83 -4.11 -5.46
C VAL A 17 -22.10 -2.80 -5.17
N ARG A 18 -21.54 -2.16 -6.21
CA ARG A 18 -20.84 -0.88 -6.08
C ARG A 18 -21.78 0.28 -5.70
N GLU A 19 -22.97 0.33 -6.27
CA GLU A 19 -23.98 1.35 -5.94
C GLU A 19 -24.52 1.19 -4.51
N ASP A 20 -24.91 -0.03 -4.11
CA ASP A 20 -25.44 -0.28 -2.76
C ASP A 20 -24.39 0.03 -1.68
N GLN A 21 -23.12 -0.34 -1.92
CA GLN A 21 -22.01 0.01 -1.02
C GLN A 21 -21.80 1.52 -0.94
N ALA A 22 -21.84 2.22 -2.07
CA ALA A 22 -21.67 3.67 -2.12
C ALA A 22 -22.76 4.41 -1.34
N GLU A 23 -24.02 4.02 -1.48
CA GLU A 23 -25.11 4.61 -0.69
C GLU A 23 -24.94 4.37 0.81
N SER A 24 -24.57 3.16 1.21
CA SER A 24 -24.30 2.84 2.61
C SER A 24 -23.17 3.69 3.18
N VAL A 25 -22.07 3.86 2.45
CA VAL A 25 -20.93 4.71 2.87
C VAL A 25 -21.36 6.16 3.01
N ARG A 26 -22.08 6.73 2.02
CA ARG A 26 -22.58 8.11 2.11
C ARG A 26 -23.48 8.30 3.33
N PHE A 27 -24.37 7.35 3.59
CA PHE A 27 -25.29 7.45 4.71
C PHE A 27 -24.56 7.40 6.07
N GLU A 28 -23.55 6.55 6.21
CA GLU A 28 -22.73 6.49 7.44
C GLU A 28 -21.88 7.75 7.63
N LEU A 29 -21.33 8.33 6.57
CA LEU A 29 -20.63 9.62 6.64
C LEU A 29 -21.56 10.72 7.17
N LEU A 30 -22.80 10.80 6.67
CA LEU A 30 -23.77 11.81 7.11
C LEU A 30 -24.15 11.67 8.60
N LYS A 31 -24.09 10.45 9.17
CA LYS A 31 -24.40 10.22 10.59
C LYS A 31 -23.24 10.53 11.52
N SER A 32 -22.02 10.24 11.09
CA SER A 32 -20.83 10.21 11.96
C SER A 32 -19.90 11.41 11.79
N THR A 33 -20.17 12.27 10.81
CA THR A 33 -19.30 13.40 10.48
C THR A 33 -20.10 14.71 10.31
N TYR A 34 -19.40 15.83 10.38
CA TYR A 34 -19.90 17.13 9.97
C TYR A 34 -19.31 17.46 8.59
N ARG A 35 -20.17 17.66 7.59
CA ARG A 35 -19.76 18.06 6.24
C ARG A 35 -19.28 19.50 6.26
N ILE A 36 -18.06 19.73 5.81
CA ILE A 36 -17.47 21.07 5.72
C ILE A 36 -17.98 21.75 4.45
N ASP A 37 -18.58 22.91 4.62
CA ASP A 37 -19.03 23.74 3.51
C ASP A 37 -17.82 24.44 2.86
N ARG A 38 -17.75 24.41 1.53
CA ARG A 38 -16.63 24.96 0.76
C ARG A 38 -16.47 26.47 0.93
N ASP A 39 -17.57 27.21 1.07
CA ASP A 39 -17.51 28.65 1.27
C ASP A 39 -17.05 28.99 2.69
N SER A 40 -17.39 28.15 3.67
CA SER A 40 -16.99 28.34 5.07
C SER A 40 -15.52 28.06 5.38
N GLN A 41 -14.89 27.14 4.64
CA GLN A 41 -13.49 26.72 4.84
C GLN A 41 -12.76 26.66 3.48
N SER A 42 -12.78 27.78 2.76
CA SER A 42 -12.19 27.89 1.42
C SER A 42 -10.73 27.47 1.38
N ASP A 43 -9.95 27.86 2.40
CA ASP A 43 -8.53 27.56 2.50
C ASP A 43 -8.24 26.05 2.47
N TRP A 44 -9.09 25.22 3.10
CA TRP A 44 -8.91 23.76 3.12
C TRP A 44 -9.21 23.16 1.75
N TYR A 45 -10.26 23.64 1.10
CA TYR A 45 -10.61 23.19 -0.24
C TYR A 45 -9.57 23.62 -1.28
N GLU A 46 -8.99 24.81 -1.17
CA GLU A 46 -7.89 25.23 -2.05
C GLU A 46 -6.67 24.31 -1.95
N ILE A 47 -6.31 23.88 -0.74
CA ILE A 47 -5.20 22.95 -0.51
C ILE A 47 -5.51 21.58 -1.13
N ALA A 48 -6.73 21.09 -0.94
CA ALA A 48 -7.14 19.80 -1.48
C ALA A 48 -7.30 19.82 -3.00
N ASP A 49 -7.79 20.92 -3.57
CA ASP A 49 -7.87 21.15 -5.02
C ASP A 49 -6.47 21.20 -5.64
N LEU A 50 -5.48 21.78 -4.95
CA LEU A 50 -4.09 21.76 -5.38
C LEU A 50 -3.55 20.31 -5.45
N ALA A 51 -3.87 19.48 -4.46
CA ALA A 51 -3.49 18.07 -4.47
C ALA A 51 -4.17 17.31 -5.63
N LEU A 52 -5.48 17.48 -5.84
CA LEU A 52 -6.21 16.89 -6.97
C LEU A 52 -5.58 17.27 -8.32
N SER A 53 -5.32 18.57 -8.50
CA SER A 53 -4.71 19.12 -9.72
C SER A 53 -3.33 18.51 -9.99
N ARG A 54 -2.46 18.45 -8.97
CA ARG A 54 -1.13 17.85 -9.13
C ARG A 54 -1.20 16.34 -9.40
N LEU A 55 -2.13 15.62 -8.76
CA LEU A 55 -2.35 14.18 -9.00
C LEU A 55 -3.13 13.88 -10.28
N ASN A 56 -3.57 14.91 -11.02
CA ASN A 56 -4.38 14.78 -12.24
C ASN A 56 -5.69 13.98 -12.00
N LEU A 57 -6.36 14.28 -10.89
CA LEU A 57 -7.65 13.71 -10.52
C LEU A 57 -8.77 14.73 -10.80
N ASP A 58 -9.70 14.39 -11.68
CA ASP A 58 -10.88 15.20 -12.01
C ASP A 58 -12.14 14.57 -11.40
N VAL A 59 -12.33 14.80 -10.10
CA VAL A 59 -13.47 14.28 -9.33
C VAL A 59 -14.02 15.34 -8.38
N PRO A 60 -15.33 15.32 -8.08
CA PRO A 60 -15.89 16.15 -7.01
C PRO A 60 -15.26 15.79 -5.66
N LEU A 61 -14.92 16.80 -4.88
CA LEU A 61 -14.34 16.65 -3.54
C LEU A 61 -15.30 17.14 -2.47
N THR A 62 -15.42 16.38 -1.38
CA THR A 62 -16.05 16.83 -0.14
C THR A 62 -15.15 16.54 1.06
N ILE A 63 -15.00 17.52 1.95
CA ILE A 63 -14.26 17.38 3.21
C ILE A 63 -15.26 17.25 4.36
N TYR A 64 -14.96 16.35 5.31
CA TYR A 64 -15.74 16.11 6.51
C TYR A 64 -14.86 16.19 7.76
N GLN A 65 -15.45 16.59 8.89
CA GLN A 65 -14.85 16.47 10.21
C GLN A 65 -15.55 15.35 10.97
N ALA A 66 -14.81 14.34 11.42
CA ALA A 66 -15.34 13.26 12.23
C ALA A 66 -15.84 13.78 13.59
N GLN A 67 -16.98 13.24 14.06
CA GLN A 67 -17.52 13.52 15.39
C GLN A 67 -16.93 12.52 16.40
N ASN A 68 -16.58 12.99 17.60
CA ASN A 68 -16.10 12.17 18.72
C ASN A 68 -14.86 11.30 18.42
N ALA A 69 -14.01 11.73 17.49
CA ALA A 69 -12.77 11.03 17.18
C ALA A 69 -11.63 11.46 18.12
N GLU A 70 -11.02 10.49 18.81
CA GLU A 70 -9.78 10.70 19.54
C GLU A 70 -8.57 10.55 18.61
N GLY A 71 -7.55 11.39 18.83
CA GLY A 71 -6.33 11.40 18.01
C GLY A 71 -6.46 12.20 16.72
N MET A 72 -5.30 12.58 16.17
CA MET A 72 -5.23 13.20 14.84
C MET A 72 -5.15 12.13 13.77
N ASN A 73 -5.94 12.28 12.71
CA ASN A 73 -5.84 11.42 11.53
C ASN A 73 -6.52 12.09 10.32
N ALA A 74 -6.31 11.52 9.14
CA ALA A 74 -7.17 11.71 7.98
C ALA A 74 -7.51 10.33 7.38
N SER A 75 -8.58 10.26 6.61
CA SER A 75 -8.87 9.08 5.79
C SER A 75 -9.65 9.46 4.54
N LEU A 76 -9.55 8.65 3.50
CA LEU A 76 -10.40 8.73 2.32
C LEU A 76 -11.53 7.71 2.40
N ALA A 77 -12.78 8.15 2.25
CA ALA A 77 -13.89 7.26 1.94
C ALA A 77 -14.03 7.12 0.42
N TYR A 78 -13.92 5.89 -0.08
CA TYR A 78 -14.12 5.62 -1.50
C TYR A 78 -15.60 5.66 -1.87
N LEU A 79 -15.92 6.52 -2.84
CA LEU A 79 -17.19 6.57 -3.53
C LEU A 79 -16.91 6.61 -5.03
N PRO A 80 -17.61 5.82 -5.87
CA PRO A 80 -17.36 5.83 -7.31
C PRO A 80 -17.41 7.24 -7.89
N SER A 81 -16.32 7.68 -8.51
CA SER A 81 -16.16 9.00 -9.14
C SER A 81 -16.20 10.21 -8.20
N GLU A 82 -16.04 10.04 -6.88
CA GLU A 82 -16.04 11.13 -5.89
C GLU A 82 -14.91 10.94 -4.86
N ALA A 83 -14.36 12.04 -4.37
CA ALA A 83 -13.38 12.06 -3.28
C ALA A 83 -14.00 12.59 -1.99
N HIS A 84 -13.94 11.80 -0.91
CA HIS A 84 -14.47 12.19 0.39
C HIS A 84 -13.37 12.06 1.44
N ILE A 85 -12.81 13.20 1.86
CA ILE A 85 -11.76 13.25 2.89
C ILE A 85 -12.41 13.45 4.25
N ILE A 86 -12.04 12.63 5.23
CA ILE A 86 -12.50 12.72 6.62
C ILE A 86 -11.32 13.11 7.49
N LEU A 87 -11.48 14.17 8.27
CA LEU A 87 -10.50 14.69 9.21
C LEU A 87 -10.85 14.28 10.64
N PHE A 88 -9.85 13.88 11.41
CA PHE A 88 -10.00 13.43 12.78
C PHE A 88 -9.16 14.29 13.72
N GLY A 89 -9.73 14.63 14.88
CA GLY A 89 -9.07 15.47 15.88
C GLY A 89 -8.70 16.87 15.36
N PRO A 90 -7.73 17.55 16.00
CA PRO A 90 -7.38 18.94 15.70
C PRO A 90 -6.41 19.09 14.51
N ILE A 91 -6.41 18.18 13.53
CA ILE A 91 -5.39 18.09 12.47
C ILE A 91 -5.16 19.41 11.73
N THR A 92 -6.22 20.16 11.40
CA THR A 92 -6.15 21.44 10.68
C THR A 92 -5.57 22.60 11.50
N SER A 93 -5.54 22.48 12.83
CA SER A 93 -4.92 23.48 13.71
C SER A 93 -3.49 23.14 14.10
N LYS A 94 -3.07 21.89 13.91
CA LYS A 94 -1.75 21.36 14.27
C LYS A 94 -0.79 21.32 13.08
N LEU A 95 -1.33 21.11 11.88
CA LEU A 95 -0.56 21.08 10.66
C LEU A 95 -0.49 22.46 10.01
N SER A 96 0.69 22.80 9.49
CA SER A 96 0.85 23.91 8.56
C SER A 96 0.10 23.65 7.26
N ARG A 97 -0.06 24.68 6.42
CA ARG A 97 -0.68 24.54 5.09
C ARG A 97 -0.03 23.44 4.26
N GLU A 98 1.30 23.36 4.30
CA GLU A 98 2.08 22.43 3.49
C GLU A 98 2.02 21.00 4.05
N GLU A 99 1.97 20.87 5.37
CA GLU A 99 1.73 19.56 6.01
C GLU A 99 0.30 19.08 5.77
N LEU A 100 -0.69 19.97 5.72
CA LEU A 100 -2.06 19.61 5.36
C LEU A 100 -2.16 19.22 3.88
N LEU A 101 -1.41 19.90 2.99
CA LEU A 101 -1.26 19.50 1.58
C LEU A 101 -0.69 18.10 1.46
N SER A 102 0.35 17.77 2.23
CA SER A 102 0.94 16.43 2.30
C SER A 102 -0.11 15.37 2.66
N VAL A 103 -0.94 15.65 3.67
CA VAL A 103 -1.99 14.71 4.12
C VAL A 103 -3.06 14.54 3.05
N PHE A 104 -3.56 15.62 2.46
CA PHE A 104 -4.56 15.50 1.40
C PHE A 104 -4.01 14.80 0.15
N ALA A 105 -2.76 15.06 -0.20
CA ALA A 105 -2.08 14.38 -1.29
C ALA A 105 -1.94 12.87 -1.01
N HIS A 106 -1.61 12.50 0.24
CA HIS A 106 -1.56 11.11 0.67
C HIS A 106 -2.95 10.45 0.52
N GLU A 107 -3.99 11.03 1.11
CA GLU A 107 -5.35 10.48 1.05
C GLU A 107 -5.88 10.35 -0.39
N LEU A 108 -5.67 11.37 -1.22
CA LEU A 108 -6.08 11.35 -2.62
C LEU A 108 -5.26 10.38 -3.48
N SER A 109 -4.05 10.01 -3.04
CA SER A 109 -3.25 8.99 -3.72
C SER A 109 -3.86 7.59 -3.56
N HIS A 110 -4.63 7.32 -2.51
CA HIS A 110 -5.42 6.09 -2.44
C HIS A 110 -6.46 6.05 -3.56
N LEU A 111 -7.16 7.17 -3.80
CA LEU A 111 -8.10 7.26 -4.92
C LEU A 111 -7.40 7.03 -6.26
N LEU A 112 -6.24 7.65 -6.46
CA LEU A 112 -5.44 7.48 -7.66
C LEU A 112 -5.10 6.00 -7.88
N LEU A 113 -4.62 5.31 -6.83
CA LEU A 113 -4.28 3.89 -6.87
C LEU A 113 -5.48 3.02 -7.23
N TRP A 114 -6.64 3.27 -6.62
CA TRP A 114 -7.87 2.52 -6.89
C TRP A 114 -8.45 2.77 -8.28
N GLN A 115 -8.10 3.88 -8.93
CA GLN A 115 -8.49 4.14 -10.33
C GLN A 115 -7.51 3.53 -11.35
N GLN A 116 -6.32 3.11 -10.93
CA GLN A 116 -5.36 2.47 -11.83
C GLN A 116 -5.78 1.05 -12.22
N TRP A 117 -5.23 0.56 -13.33
CA TRP A 117 -5.47 -0.80 -13.85
C TRP A 117 -6.97 -1.13 -13.98
N ASP A 118 -7.75 -0.19 -14.54
CA ASP A 118 -9.21 -0.32 -14.73
C ASP A 118 -9.99 -0.63 -13.44
N GLY A 119 -9.45 -0.24 -12.28
CA GLY A 119 -10.06 -0.46 -10.98
C GLY A 119 -9.71 -1.80 -10.32
N ASP A 120 -8.81 -2.59 -10.92
CA ASP A 120 -8.45 -3.92 -10.43
C ASP A 120 -7.94 -3.92 -9.00
N PHE A 121 -7.15 -2.93 -8.62
CA PHE A 121 -6.57 -2.86 -7.28
C PHE A 121 -7.64 -2.74 -6.21
N LEU A 122 -8.69 -1.95 -6.46
CA LEU A 122 -9.83 -1.86 -5.56
C LEU A 122 -10.54 -3.20 -5.41
N ILE A 123 -10.74 -3.92 -6.53
CA ILE A 123 -11.39 -5.23 -6.50
C ILE A 123 -10.54 -6.25 -5.72
N VAL A 124 -9.22 -6.26 -5.92
CA VAL A 124 -8.29 -7.11 -5.17
C VAL A 124 -8.35 -6.80 -3.67
N ASP A 125 -8.32 -5.52 -3.30
CA ASP A 125 -8.42 -5.07 -1.90
C ASP A 125 -9.73 -5.57 -1.26
N GLN A 126 -10.86 -5.38 -1.93
CA GLN A 126 -12.17 -5.82 -1.44
C GLN A 126 -12.29 -7.35 -1.31
N ILE A 127 -11.74 -8.10 -2.27
CA ILE A 127 -11.71 -9.56 -2.22
C ILE A 127 -10.87 -10.04 -1.03
N LEU A 128 -9.65 -9.52 -0.89
CA LEU A 128 -8.76 -9.89 0.22
C LEU A 128 -9.36 -9.50 1.57
N ALA A 129 -9.95 -8.31 1.68
CA ALA A 129 -10.64 -7.89 2.89
C ALA A 129 -11.76 -8.88 3.24
N ALA A 130 -12.58 -9.30 2.28
CA ALA A 130 -13.63 -10.28 2.54
C ALA A 130 -13.11 -11.67 2.90
N LEU A 131 -12.05 -12.16 2.23
CA LEU A 131 -11.44 -13.45 2.53
C LEU A 131 -10.76 -13.51 3.90
N THR A 132 -10.32 -12.37 4.42
CA THR A 132 -9.59 -12.27 5.69
C THR A 132 -10.47 -11.98 6.91
N ILE A 133 -11.77 -11.72 6.72
CA ILE A 133 -12.74 -11.60 7.83
C ILE A 133 -12.93 -12.93 8.57
N ASP A 134 -12.82 -14.08 7.88
CA ASP A 134 -12.94 -15.40 8.51
C ASP A 134 -11.70 -15.69 9.38
N ARG A 135 -11.91 -16.10 10.62
CA ARG A 135 -10.84 -16.55 11.53
C ARG A 135 -10.07 -17.77 11.00
N LYS A 136 -10.63 -18.47 10.02
CA LYS A 136 -10.00 -19.60 9.32
C LYS A 136 -9.35 -19.18 8.00
N ALA A 137 -9.20 -17.88 7.73
CA ALA A 137 -8.52 -17.39 6.54
C ALA A 137 -7.15 -18.05 6.38
N HIS A 138 -6.88 -18.47 5.15
CA HIS A 138 -5.59 -19.08 4.83
C HIS A 138 -4.45 -18.06 5.08
N PRO A 139 -3.31 -18.45 5.67
CA PRO A 139 -2.21 -17.54 5.97
C PRO A 139 -1.74 -16.70 4.77
N ALA A 140 -1.76 -17.28 3.56
CA ALA A 140 -1.41 -16.56 2.34
C ALA A 140 -2.35 -15.38 2.02
N HIS A 141 -3.64 -15.49 2.33
CA HIS A 141 -4.59 -14.39 2.16
C HIS A 141 -4.34 -13.29 3.19
N LEU A 142 -4.05 -13.66 4.44
CA LEU A 142 -3.70 -12.71 5.49
C LEU A 142 -2.43 -11.94 5.14
N GLU A 143 -1.39 -12.63 4.67
CA GLU A 143 -0.15 -11.98 4.28
C GLU A 143 -0.31 -11.14 3.00
N SER A 144 -1.11 -11.61 2.03
CA SER A 144 -1.42 -10.81 0.84
C SER A 144 -2.16 -9.52 1.18
N MET A 145 -3.13 -9.59 2.10
CA MET A 145 -3.84 -8.41 2.59
C MET A 145 -2.88 -7.46 3.32
N ARG A 146 -2.02 -8.01 4.19
CA ARG A 146 -1.02 -7.22 4.93
C ARG A 146 -0.09 -6.48 3.97
N LEU A 147 0.56 -7.21 3.06
CA LEU A 147 1.48 -6.61 2.10
C LEU A 147 0.78 -5.59 1.19
N LEU A 148 -0.45 -5.88 0.74
CA LEU A 148 -1.24 -4.91 -0.01
C LEU A 148 -1.45 -3.62 0.78
N SER A 149 -1.90 -3.70 2.04
CA SER A 149 -2.07 -2.52 2.90
C SER A 149 -0.76 -1.74 3.07
N LEU A 150 0.35 -2.43 3.33
CA LEU A 150 1.65 -1.77 3.51
C LEU A 150 2.13 -1.06 2.23
N TYR A 151 1.97 -1.70 1.07
CA TYR A 151 2.36 -1.09 -0.20
C TYR A 151 1.43 0.04 -0.64
N ASN A 152 0.15 0.00 -0.27
CA ASN A 152 -0.77 1.11 -0.50
C ASN A 152 -0.29 2.37 0.24
N GLU A 153 0.13 2.25 1.50
CA GLU A 153 0.68 3.37 2.26
C GLU A 153 1.97 3.93 1.65
N ILE A 154 2.88 3.03 1.24
CA ILE A 154 4.14 3.38 0.58
C ILE A 154 3.86 4.11 -0.75
N PHE A 155 2.89 3.65 -1.54
CA PHE A 155 2.44 4.35 -2.74
C PHE A 155 1.90 5.76 -2.41
N CYS A 156 1.08 5.88 -1.38
CA CYS A 156 0.46 7.16 -1.02
C CYS A 156 1.46 8.16 -0.44
N ASP A 157 2.49 7.70 0.28
CA ASP A 157 3.63 8.52 0.68
C ASP A 157 4.41 9.06 -0.53
N ARG A 158 4.56 8.24 -1.58
CA ARG A 158 5.18 8.68 -2.83
C ARG A 158 4.35 9.75 -3.52
N GLY A 159 3.03 9.58 -3.55
CA GLY A 159 2.10 10.57 -4.10
C GLY A 159 2.14 11.89 -3.31
N SER A 160 2.21 11.82 -1.98
CA SER A 160 2.42 12.98 -1.13
C SER A 160 3.75 13.69 -1.42
N LEU A 161 4.86 12.95 -1.54
CA LEU A 161 6.16 13.52 -1.94
C LEU A 161 6.11 14.15 -3.34
N PHE A 162 5.42 13.53 -4.28
CA PHE A 162 5.25 14.06 -5.63
C PHE A 162 4.49 15.40 -5.63
N VAL A 163 3.41 15.51 -4.85
CA VAL A 163 2.62 16.73 -4.75
C VAL A 163 3.37 17.83 -4.00
N THR A 164 4.06 17.50 -2.91
CA THR A 164 4.70 18.50 -2.04
C THR A 164 6.11 18.88 -2.47
N GLU A 165 6.80 17.99 -3.19
CA GLU A 165 8.19 18.13 -3.63
C GLU A 165 9.21 18.32 -2.48
N ASP A 166 8.78 18.19 -1.22
CA ASP A 166 9.62 18.34 -0.03
C ASP A 166 9.45 17.15 0.92
N PRO A 167 10.47 16.28 1.08
CA PRO A 167 10.38 15.13 1.97
C PRO A 167 10.25 15.53 3.44
N ASN A 168 10.72 16.72 3.84
CA ASN A 168 10.64 17.17 5.22
C ASN A 168 9.20 17.49 5.61
N VAL A 169 8.39 18.01 4.68
CA VAL A 169 6.96 18.26 4.89
C VAL A 169 6.22 16.93 5.09
N VAL A 170 6.48 15.94 4.22
CA VAL A 170 5.86 14.61 4.32
C VAL A 170 6.21 13.96 5.66
N ILE A 171 7.50 13.90 6.00
CA ILE A 171 7.99 13.28 7.24
C ILE A 171 7.47 14.03 8.48
N SER A 172 7.46 15.37 8.45
CA SER A 172 6.93 16.18 9.56
C SER A 172 5.44 15.88 9.78
N SER A 173 4.63 15.89 8.72
CA SER A 173 3.20 15.60 8.80
C SER A 173 2.92 14.20 9.37
N LEU A 174 3.62 13.16 8.89
CA LEU A 174 3.54 11.78 9.38
C LEU A 174 3.81 11.70 10.89
N VAL A 175 4.92 12.30 11.34
CA VAL A 175 5.32 12.23 12.75
C VAL A 175 4.37 13.04 13.63
N LYS A 176 3.93 14.23 13.20
CA LYS A 176 2.95 15.04 13.94
C LYS A 176 1.64 14.29 14.16
N ILE A 177 1.11 13.65 13.12
CA ILE A 177 -0.13 12.86 13.21
C ILE A 177 0.01 11.74 14.25
N SER A 178 1.09 10.97 14.17
CA SER A 178 1.33 9.84 15.08
C SER A 178 1.64 10.22 16.54
N SER A 179 2.22 11.41 16.77
CA SER A 179 2.76 11.81 18.09
C SER A 179 1.97 12.90 18.80
N GLY A 180 1.13 13.65 18.09
CA GLY A 180 0.42 14.81 18.66
C GLY A 180 1.26 16.08 18.78
N LEU A 181 2.54 16.06 18.37
CA LEU A 181 3.46 17.19 18.53
C LEU A 181 3.09 18.39 17.64
N ASP A 182 3.32 19.60 18.16
CA ASP A 182 3.13 20.85 17.41
C ASP A 182 4.25 21.12 16.39
N THR A 183 5.46 20.68 16.71
CA THR A 183 6.65 20.90 15.89
C THR A 183 7.47 19.62 15.82
N VAL A 184 7.93 19.31 14.61
CA VAL A 184 8.78 18.15 14.33
C VAL A 184 9.94 18.61 13.47
N ASN A 185 11.13 18.08 13.76
CA ASN A 185 12.28 18.22 12.88
C ASN A 185 12.46 16.90 12.10
N ALA A 186 12.14 16.93 10.81
CA ALA A 186 12.21 15.76 9.94
C ALA A 186 13.62 15.16 9.86
N GLU A 187 14.66 15.99 9.80
CA GLU A 187 16.06 15.54 9.76
C GLU A 187 16.48 14.84 11.06
N SER A 188 16.03 15.34 12.22
CA SER A 188 16.25 14.66 13.49
C SER A 188 15.53 13.32 13.54
N TYR A 189 14.31 13.23 13.03
CA TYR A 189 13.57 11.98 12.97
C TYR A 189 14.21 10.96 12.01
N LEU A 190 14.78 11.42 10.89
CA LEU A 190 15.53 10.56 9.97
C LEU A 190 16.82 9.99 10.59
N LYS A 191 17.52 10.78 11.40
CA LYS A 191 18.66 10.27 12.18
C LYS A 191 18.21 9.19 13.16
N GLN A 192 17.10 9.40 13.86
CA GLN A 192 16.49 8.39 14.71
C GLN A 192 16.11 7.13 13.91
N ALA A 193 15.51 7.28 12.73
CA ALA A 193 15.20 6.15 11.86
C ALA A 193 16.47 5.37 11.47
N ALA A 194 17.55 6.06 11.13
CA ALA A 194 18.84 5.43 10.83
C ALA A 194 19.39 4.63 12.02
N GLU A 195 19.33 5.18 13.23
CA GLU A 195 19.74 4.47 14.46
C GLU A 195 18.93 3.18 14.69
N ILE A 196 17.64 3.17 14.36
CA ILE A 196 16.79 1.97 14.44
C ILE A 196 17.31 0.91 13.46
N PHE A 197 17.53 1.27 12.19
CA PHE A 197 18.02 0.34 11.18
C PHE A 197 19.45 -0.18 11.41
N GLU A 198 20.25 0.52 12.20
CA GLU A 198 21.57 0.03 12.62
C GLU A 198 21.49 -1.05 13.70
N ARG A 199 20.42 -1.05 14.51
CA ARG A 199 20.26 -1.93 15.67
C ARG A 199 19.29 -3.08 15.42
N GLU A 200 18.28 -2.84 14.60
CA GLU A 200 17.23 -3.79 14.28
C GLU A 200 17.18 -4.02 12.79
N THR A 201 17.26 -5.29 12.40
CA THR A 201 17.15 -5.74 11.02
C THR A 201 15.96 -6.67 10.91
N GLY A 202 15.02 -6.34 10.03
CA GLY A 202 13.84 -7.16 9.80
C GLY A 202 12.81 -6.41 8.97
N PRO A 203 11.84 -7.14 8.40
CA PRO A 203 10.71 -6.52 7.72
C PRO A 203 9.77 -5.86 8.71
N SER A 204 8.98 -4.92 8.21
CA SER A 204 7.83 -4.35 8.92
C SER A 204 6.95 -5.45 9.49
N GLN A 205 6.66 -5.36 10.78
CA GLN A 205 5.78 -6.30 11.49
C GLN A 205 4.35 -5.79 11.59
N SER A 206 4.09 -4.58 11.06
CA SER A 206 2.78 -3.96 11.11
C SER A 206 1.77 -4.65 10.21
N LEU A 207 0.50 -4.52 10.58
CA LEU A 207 -0.63 -5.15 9.89
C LEU A 207 -1.29 -4.25 8.84
N SER A 208 -1.30 -2.94 9.06
CA SER A 208 -2.07 -2.00 8.24
C SER A 208 -1.22 -0.87 7.66
N HIS A 209 -0.31 -0.31 8.45
CA HIS A 209 0.53 0.80 8.02
C HIS A 209 1.97 0.52 8.41
N PRO A 210 2.97 0.70 7.52
CA PRO A 210 4.36 0.51 7.91
C PRO A 210 4.72 1.48 9.04
N GLU A 211 5.66 1.08 9.87
CA GLU A 211 6.14 1.92 10.96
C GLU A 211 6.63 3.27 10.42
N SER A 212 6.38 4.36 11.15
CA SER A 212 6.68 5.72 10.67
C SER A 212 8.16 5.91 10.26
N TYR A 213 9.09 5.17 10.87
CA TYR A 213 10.50 5.21 10.50
C TYR A 213 10.80 4.53 9.16
N VAL A 214 10.04 3.49 8.79
CA VAL A 214 10.11 2.82 7.47
C VAL A 214 9.57 3.76 6.39
N ARG A 215 8.39 4.35 6.62
CA ARG A 215 7.77 5.33 5.72
C ARG A 215 8.67 6.54 5.49
N ALA A 216 9.21 7.14 6.55
CA ALA A 216 10.12 8.28 6.45
C ALA A 216 11.38 7.94 5.64
N ARG A 217 11.95 6.74 5.81
CA ARG A 217 13.10 6.29 5.02
C ARG A 217 12.75 6.07 3.55
N ALA A 218 11.59 5.49 3.24
CA ALA A 218 11.11 5.31 1.87
C ALA A 218 10.97 6.65 1.13
N VAL A 219 10.33 7.64 1.77
CA VAL A 219 10.22 9.02 1.25
C VAL A 219 11.59 9.61 0.95
N ARG A 220 12.55 9.48 1.87
CA ARG A 220 13.91 9.99 1.68
C ARG A 220 14.65 9.30 0.53
N LEU A 221 14.51 7.97 0.39
CA LEU A 221 15.14 7.20 -0.70
C LEU A 221 14.65 7.68 -2.07
N TRP A 222 13.34 7.87 -2.24
CA TRP A 222 12.79 8.39 -3.51
C TRP A 222 13.17 9.82 -3.79
N HIS A 223 13.13 10.71 -2.78
CA HIS A 223 13.55 12.09 -2.96
C HIS A 223 15.00 12.18 -3.43
N ASN A 224 15.88 11.34 -2.88
CA ASN A 224 17.29 11.27 -3.27
C ASN A 224 17.51 10.58 -4.63
N GLN A 225 16.45 10.06 -5.28
CA GLN A 225 16.52 9.29 -6.51
C GLN A 225 17.51 8.11 -6.41
N ASP A 226 17.53 7.45 -5.25
CA ASP A 226 18.40 6.30 -5.02
C ASP A 226 18.05 5.17 -6.02
N VAL A 227 19.05 4.70 -6.75
CA VAL A 227 18.87 3.67 -7.79
C VAL A 227 18.37 2.34 -7.23
N ASP A 228 18.62 2.08 -5.95
CA ASP A 228 18.21 0.86 -5.26
C ASP A 228 16.99 1.11 -4.35
N ALA A 229 16.30 2.24 -4.48
CA ALA A 229 15.17 2.61 -3.61
C ALA A 229 14.12 1.49 -3.53
N GLU A 230 13.69 0.96 -4.68
CA GLU A 230 12.65 -0.07 -4.75
C GLU A 230 13.08 -1.38 -4.06
N THR A 231 14.34 -1.78 -4.24
CA THR A 231 14.92 -2.97 -3.58
C THR A 231 14.98 -2.76 -2.06
N LYS A 232 15.52 -1.63 -1.61
CA LYS A 232 15.65 -1.29 -0.18
C LYS A 232 14.27 -1.20 0.49
N ILE A 233 13.28 -0.59 -0.17
CA ILE A 233 11.90 -0.51 0.33
C ILE A 233 11.29 -1.90 0.42
N THR A 234 11.49 -2.75 -0.59
CA THR A 234 11.00 -4.13 -0.57
C THR A 234 11.62 -4.94 0.57
N GLU A 235 12.91 -4.80 0.82
CA GLU A 235 13.58 -5.43 1.96
C GLU A 235 13.03 -4.95 3.31
N MET A 236 12.74 -3.65 3.45
CA MET A 236 12.12 -3.09 4.67
C MET A 236 10.68 -3.56 4.89
N ILE A 237 9.92 -3.84 3.82
CA ILE A 237 8.50 -4.22 3.92
C ILE A 237 8.34 -5.75 4.04
N GLN A 238 9.00 -6.51 3.18
CA GLN A 238 8.82 -7.96 3.05
C GLN A 238 9.94 -8.77 3.68
N GLY A 239 11.17 -8.25 3.67
CA GLY A 239 12.34 -8.99 4.13
C GLY A 239 12.53 -10.29 3.35
N GLN A 240 12.89 -11.37 4.05
CA GLN A 240 12.91 -12.72 3.47
C GLN A 240 11.76 -13.53 4.08
N PRO A 241 10.67 -13.78 3.34
CA PRO A 241 9.50 -14.44 3.90
C PRO A 241 9.80 -15.91 4.23
N ALA A 242 9.36 -16.37 5.39
CA ALA A 242 9.37 -17.79 5.73
C ALA A 242 8.34 -18.54 4.87
N LEU A 243 8.52 -19.86 4.69
CA LEU A 243 7.61 -20.66 3.85
C LEU A 243 6.14 -20.64 4.34
N ASN A 244 5.92 -20.43 5.64
CA ASN A 244 4.59 -20.29 6.24
C ASN A 244 4.03 -18.86 6.20
N GLU A 245 4.79 -17.91 5.67
CA GLU A 245 4.49 -16.47 5.61
C GLU A 245 4.52 -15.99 4.14
N LEU A 246 4.25 -16.89 3.20
CA LEU A 246 4.22 -16.54 1.78
C LEU A 246 2.86 -15.95 1.44
N ASP A 247 2.87 -14.77 0.83
CA ASP A 247 1.71 -14.23 0.13
C ASP A 247 1.39 -15.05 -1.14
N LEU A 248 0.26 -14.78 -1.77
CA LEU A 248 -0.19 -15.51 -2.96
C LEU A 248 0.82 -15.42 -4.11
N LEU A 249 1.49 -14.29 -4.30
CA LEU A 249 2.48 -14.10 -5.36
C LEU A 249 3.77 -14.87 -5.06
N ALA A 250 4.26 -14.84 -3.82
CA ALA A 250 5.42 -15.63 -3.42
C ALA A 250 5.14 -17.13 -3.50
N GLN A 251 3.93 -17.59 -3.13
CA GLN A 251 3.53 -18.99 -3.31
C GLN A 251 3.59 -19.42 -4.77
N ARG A 252 3.00 -18.61 -5.67
CA ARG A 252 3.04 -18.90 -7.11
C ARG A 252 4.47 -18.96 -7.64
N THR A 253 5.33 -18.04 -7.18
CA THR A 253 6.75 -18.02 -7.55
C THR A 253 7.47 -19.28 -7.10
N ILE A 254 7.25 -19.72 -5.86
CA ILE A 254 7.86 -20.93 -5.32
C ILE A 254 7.32 -22.18 -6.00
N GLU A 255 6.03 -22.25 -6.29
CA GLU A 255 5.40 -23.35 -7.03
C GLU A 255 6.07 -23.54 -8.40
N VAL A 256 6.19 -22.46 -9.19
CA VAL A 256 6.81 -22.50 -10.53
C VAL A 256 8.27 -22.92 -10.45
N LYS A 257 9.04 -22.37 -9.50
CA LYS A 257 10.45 -22.74 -9.31
C LYS A 257 10.60 -24.20 -8.87
N THR A 258 9.74 -24.67 -7.98
CA THR A 258 9.74 -26.04 -7.49
C THR A 258 9.40 -27.01 -8.62
N ARG A 259 8.36 -26.73 -9.41
CA ARG A 259 8.00 -27.56 -10.57
C ARG A 259 9.15 -27.65 -11.57
N ARG A 260 9.77 -26.52 -11.92
CA ARG A 260 10.95 -26.51 -12.81
C ARG A 260 12.11 -27.33 -12.26
N MET A 261 12.38 -27.27 -10.95
CA MET A 261 13.41 -28.08 -10.31
C MET A 261 13.09 -29.58 -10.39
N VAL A 262 11.85 -29.96 -10.09
CA VAL A 262 11.38 -31.35 -10.20
C VAL A 262 11.52 -31.85 -11.63
N ASP A 263 11.10 -31.06 -12.63
CA ASP A 263 11.23 -31.42 -14.03
C ASP A 263 12.69 -31.68 -14.42
N LEU A 264 13.62 -30.82 -13.99
CA LEU A 264 15.06 -30.99 -14.25
C LEU A 264 15.65 -32.25 -13.58
N LEU A 265 15.16 -32.61 -12.39
CA LEU A 265 15.62 -33.79 -11.66
C LEU A 265 15.02 -35.09 -12.22
N LEU A 266 13.80 -35.03 -12.75
CA LEU A 266 13.06 -36.18 -13.25
C LEU A 266 13.17 -36.38 -14.77
N VAL A 267 13.93 -35.54 -15.50
CA VAL A 267 14.26 -35.81 -16.91
C VAL A 267 14.96 -37.17 -16.98
N PRO A 268 14.39 -38.16 -17.70
CA PRO A 268 15.04 -39.44 -17.90
C PRO A 268 16.39 -39.20 -18.57
N LYS A 269 17.48 -39.70 -17.97
CA LYS A 269 18.76 -39.79 -18.69
C LYS A 269 18.50 -40.56 -19.99
N PRO A 270 18.90 -40.05 -21.17
CA PRO A 270 18.80 -40.83 -22.39
C PRO A 270 19.53 -42.15 -22.15
N THR A 271 18.80 -43.26 -22.29
CA THR A 271 19.37 -44.61 -22.26
C THR A 271 20.43 -44.67 -23.34
N GLN A 272 21.70 -44.77 -22.95
CA GLN A 272 22.77 -45.06 -23.90
C GLN A 272 22.45 -46.43 -24.53
N PRO A 273 22.19 -46.51 -25.84
CA PRO A 273 22.01 -47.80 -26.47
C PRO A 273 23.38 -48.46 -26.54
N ASN A 274 23.54 -49.56 -25.79
CA ASN A 274 24.52 -50.62 -25.99
C ASN A 274 25.89 -50.19 -26.53
N ALA A 275 26.83 -49.88 -25.63
CA ALA A 275 28.25 -50.03 -25.93
C ALA A 275 28.55 -51.53 -26.11
N SER A 276 28.30 -52.05 -27.32
CA SER A 276 28.71 -53.39 -27.72
C SER A 276 30.23 -53.47 -27.72
N LEU A 277 30.76 -54.40 -26.92
CA LEU A 277 32.15 -54.84 -26.93
C LEU A 277 32.71 -54.95 -28.35
N ARG A 278 33.85 -54.28 -28.60
CA ARG A 278 34.84 -54.76 -29.57
C ARG A 278 36.15 -55.01 -28.85
N LEU A 279 36.41 -56.28 -28.54
CA LEU A 279 37.77 -56.80 -28.44
C LEU A 279 38.43 -56.64 -29.81
N SER A 280 39.55 -55.92 -29.88
CA SER A 280 40.55 -56.17 -30.92
C SER A 280 41.94 -55.70 -30.49
N ALA A 281 42.82 -56.69 -30.44
CA ALA A 281 44.28 -56.66 -30.56
C ALA A 281 45.12 -56.23 -29.34
N LEU A 282 45.54 -57.26 -28.60
CA LEU A 282 46.87 -57.31 -28.00
C LEU A 282 47.94 -56.90 -29.02
N LYS A 283 48.88 -56.05 -28.59
CA LYS A 283 50.27 -56.13 -29.03
C LYS A 283 51.16 -56.28 -27.79
N ILE A 284 51.79 -57.46 -27.77
CA ILE A 284 52.89 -57.97 -26.94
C ILE A 284 52.50 -58.36 -25.51
#